data_AF-A0A8S9RTS5-F1
#
_entry.id   AF-A0A8S9RTS5-F1
#
_cell.length_a   1.000
_cell.length_b   1.000
_cell.length_c   1.000
_cell.angle_alpha   90.00
_cell.angle_beta   90.00
_cell.angle_gamma   90.00
#
_symmetry.space_group_name_H-M   'P 1'
#
loop_
_entity.id
_entity.type
_entity.pdbx_description
1 polymer ?
#
loop_
_entity_poly.entity_id
_entity_poly.type
_entity_poly.pdbx_seq_one_letter_code
_entity_poly.pdbx_strand_id
1 'polypeptide(L)'
;MMNTKKLLKMAKKWQQRAALHRKRISFQRSSTSTSSSTAVCFVVYTADKARFAFPLSYLSNSIFQELFKISEEEFGLPSGGPITLPFDSVFLEYLIKLIELRMDGDTERAMLMSISSARCSLPCTFEQQEQLFVF
;
A
#
# COMPACT_ATOMS: atom_id res chain seq x y z
N MET A 1 1.96 14.86 -53.67
CA MET A 1 1.82 15.98 -52.71
C MET A 1 0.56 15.82 -51.87
N MET A 2 0.67 15.89 -50.56
CA MET A 2 -0.50 15.82 -49.64
C MET A 2 -1.34 17.10 -49.75
N ASN A 3 -2.66 16.96 -49.81
CA ASN A 3 -3.62 18.05 -49.98
C ASN A 3 -4.11 18.56 -48.60
N THR A 4 -4.14 19.88 -48.41
CA THR A 4 -4.56 20.57 -47.17
C THR A 4 -5.98 20.20 -46.72
N LYS A 5 -6.91 19.99 -47.66
CA LYS A 5 -8.27 19.53 -47.35
C LYS A 5 -8.29 18.13 -46.73
N LYS A 6 -7.34 17.27 -47.14
CA LYS A 6 -7.18 15.91 -46.63
C LYS A 6 -6.63 15.94 -45.19
N LEU A 7 -5.66 16.82 -44.92
CA LEU A 7 -5.13 17.06 -43.57
C LEU A 7 -6.20 17.57 -42.61
N LEU A 8 -7.00 18.56 -43.01
CA LEU A 8 -8.08 19.09 -42.17
C LEU A 8 -9.13 18.01 -41.84
N LYS A 9 -9.46 17.15 -42.81
CA LYS A 9 -10.38 16.02 -42.61
C LYS A 9 -9.81 14.98 -41.65
N MET A 10 -8.51 14.72 -41.71
CA MET A 10 -7.82 13.85 -40.75
C MET A 10 -7.82 14.48 -39.35
N ALA A 11 -7.40 15.74 -39.21
CA ALA A 11 -7.40 16.44 -37.92
C ALA A 11 -8.78 16.42 -37.25
N LYS A 12 -9.85 16.65 -38.02
CA LYS A 12 -11.24 16.57 -37.53
C LYS A 12 -11.61 15.17 -37.05
N LYS A 13 -11.14 14.11 -37.74
CA LYS A 13 -11.31 12.70 -37.30
C LYS A 13 -10.50 12.38 -36.03
N TRP A 14 -9.28 12.87 -35.91
CA TRP A 14 -8.45 12.70 -34.71
C TRP A 14 -9.07 13.38 -33.50
N GLN A 15 -9.56 14.62 -33.66
CA GLN A 15 -10.24 15.36 -32.61
C GLN A 15 -11.52 14.66 -32.13
N GLN A 16 -12.32 14.10 -33.06
CA GLN A 16 -13.51 13.32 -32.69
C GLN A 16 -13.16 12.02 -31.96
N ARG A 17 -12.12 11.30 -32.40
CA ARG A 17 -11.65 10.09 -31.72
C ARG A 17 -11.10 10.39 -30.32
N ALA A 18 -10.36 11.48 -30.16
CA ALA A 18 -9.86 11.94 -28.87
C ALA A 18 -11.01 12.39 -27.93
N ALA A 19 -12.04 13.07 -28.46
CA ALA A 19 -13.22 13.46 -27.69
C ALA A 19 -14.08 12.25 -27.27
N LEU A 20 -14.23 11.24 -28.13
CA LEU A 20 -14.90 9.98 -27.79
C LEU A 20 -14.13 9.18 -26.73
N HIS A 21 -12.79 9.17 -26.78
CA HIS A 21 -11.94 8.59 -25.74
C HIS A 21 -11.94 9.39 -24.41
N ARG A 22 -12.52 10.60 -24.37
CA ARG A 22 -12.81 11.28 -23.09
C ARG A 22 -14.01 10.71 -22.35
N LYS A 23 -14.77 9.77 -22.94
CA LYS A 23 -15.39 8.72 -22.11
C LYS A 23 -14.24 7.88 -21.59
N ARG A 24 -13.69 8.35 -20.47
CA ARG A 24 -12.76 7.68 -19.58
C ARG A 24 -13.02 6.18 -19.74
N ILE A 25 -12.00 5.43 -20.14
CA ILE A 25 -11.97 4.00 -19.91
C ILE A 25 -11.99 3.92 -18.39
N SER A 26 -13.18 3.99 -17.79
CA SER A 26 -13.36 3.55 -16.43
C SER A 26 -12.88 2.11 -16.51
N PHE A 27 -11.76 1.83 -15.85
CA PHE A 27 -11.46 0.50 -15.42
C PHE A 27 -12.79 -0.05 -14.90
N GLN A 28 -13.34 -1.03 -15.62
CA GLN A 28 -14.53 -1.72 -15.21
C GLN A 28 -14.08 -2.55 -14.00
N ARG A 29 -14.02 -1.88 -12.85
CA ARG A 29 -13.90 -2.53 -11.56
C ARG A 29 -15.14 -3.39 -11.50
N SER A 30 -14.95 -4.70 -11.49
CA SER A 30 -16.01 -5.68 -11.32
C SER A 30 -16.91 -5.22 -10.19
N SER A 31 -18.06 -4.66 -10.55
CA SER A 31 -19.10 -4.29 -9.62
C SER A 31 -19.82 -5.59 -9.29
N THR A 32 -19.33 -6.30 -8.28
CA THR A 32 -20.22 -7.11 -7.46
C THR A 32 -21.22 -6.13 -6.85
N SER A 33 -22.44 -6.23 -7.34
CA SER A 33 -23.61 -5.47 -6.94
C SER A 33 -23.94 -5.75 -5.48
N THR A 34 -23.41 -4.92 -4.59
CA THR A 34 -23.99 -4.71 -3.27
C THR A 34 -23.79 -3.24 -2.94
N SER A 35 -24.88 -2.53 -2.67
CA SER A 35 -24.90 -1.16 -2.14
C SER A 35 -23.82 -0.99 -1.07
N SER A 36 -22.71 -0.32 -1.37
CA SER A 36 -21.61 -0.21 -0.41
C SER A 36 -20.82 1.07 -0.67
N SER A 37 -20.92 2.01 0.26
CA SER A 37 -19.98 3.11 0.45
C SER A 37 -18.56 2.62 0.17
N THR A 38 -17.88 3.23 -0.80
CA THR A 38 -16.50 2.88 -1.17
C THR A 38 -15.61 2.98 0.06
N ALA A 39 -15.37 1.85 0.73
CA ALA A 39 -14.44 1.78 1.84
C ALA A 39 -13.06 2.14 1.30
N VAL A 40 -12.55 3.28 1.73
CA VAL A 40 -11.21 3.73 1.37
C VAL A 40 -10.22 2.90 2.19
N CYS A 41 -9.33 2.19 1.51
CA CYS A 41 -8.34 1.32 2.12
C CYS A 41 -6.93 1.73 1.71
N PHE A 42 -5.95 1.49 2.59
CA PHE A 42 -4.53 1.54 2.29
C PHE A 42 -3.96 0.12 2.19
N VAL A 43 -2.77 0.00 1.59
CA VAL A 43 -2.12 -1.29 1.33
C VAL A 43 -0.74 -1.30 1.97
N VAL A 44 -0.41 -2.42 2.61
CA VAL A 44 0.86 -2.67 3.25
C VAL A 44 1.44 -3.98 2.75
N TYR A 45 2.76 -4.01 2.61
CA TYR A 45 3.53 -5.20 2.32
C TYR A 45 4.31 -5.64 3.55
N THR A 46 4.51 -6.94 3.71
CA THR A 46 5.32 -7.53 4.77
C THR A 46 6.73 -7.88 4.26
N ALA A 47 7.63 -8.23 5.17
CA ALA A 47 8.99 -8.67 4.84
C ALA A 47 9.00 -9.92 3.94
N ASP A 48 8.02 -10.82 4.10
CA ASP A 48 7.78 -11.99 3.25
C ASP A 48 6.99 -11.67 1.96
N LYS A 49 6.83 -10.39 1.64
CA LYS A 49 6.18 -9.86 0.42
C LYS A 49 4.69 -10.18 0.31
N ALA A 50 4.04 -10.56 1.41
CA ALA A 50 2.58 -10.68 1.45
C ALA A 50 1.93 -9.30 1.45
N ARG A 51 0.67 -9.23 0.97
CA ARG A 51 -0.05 -7.97 0.79
C ARG A 51 -1.30 -7.95 1.65
N PHE A 52 -1.44 -6.91 2.46
CA PHE A 52 -2.60 -6.65 3.32
C PHE A 52 -3.28 -5.35 2.93
N ALA A 53 -4.61 -5.32 2.98
CA ALA A 53 -5.41 -4.12 2.71
C ALA A 53 -6.25 -3.78 3.95
N PHE A 54 -6.08 -2.56 4.44
CA PHE A 54 -6.68 -2.10 5.69
C PHE A 54 -7.58 -0.89 5.44
N PRO A 55 -8.75 -0.78 6.11
CA PRO A 55 -9.54 0.44 6.10
C PRO A 55 -8.74 1.63 6.63
N LEU A 56 -8.96 2.85 6.11
CA LEU A 56 -8.28 4.06 6.62
C LEU A 56 -8.48 4.31 8.12
N SER A 57 -9.54 3.78 8.73
CA SER A 57 -9.77 3.87 10.18
C SER A 57 -8.67 3.23 11.02
N TYR A 58 -7.86 2.33 10.44
CA TYR A 58 -6.72 1.74 11.14
C TYR A 58 -5.56 2.73 11.31
N LEU A 59 -5.49 3.82 10.54
CA LEU A 59 -4.43 4.83 10.70
C LEU A 59 -4.53 5.58 12.04
N SER A 60 -5.71 5.64 12.65
CA SER A 60 -5.91 6.21 13.99
C SER A 60 -5.60 5.21 15.12
N ASN A 61 -5.32 3.94 14.81
CA ASN A 61 -4.97 2.95 15.82
C ASN A 61 -3.50 3.13 16.25
N SER A 62 -3.27 3.17 17.56
CA SER A 62 -1.95 3.37 18.18
C SER A 62 -0.93 2.31 17.74
N ILE A 63 -1.37 1.06 17.57
CA ILE A 63 -0.52 -0.06 17.14
C ILE A 63 -0.06 0.17 15.71
N PHE A 64 -0.95 0.57 14.80
CA PHE A 64 -0.58 0.87 13.42
C PHE A 64 0.37 2.06 13.32
N GLN A 65 0.18 3.09 14.14
CA GLN A 65 1.11 4.23 14.21
C GLN A 65 2.51 3.77 14.64
N GLU A 66 2.59 2.90 15.64
CA GLU A 66 3.84 2.34 16.11
C GLU A 66 4.52 1.47 15.03
N LEU A 67 3.76 0.63 14.32
CA LEU A 67 4.27 -0.17 13.20
C LEU A 67 4.82 0.71 12.07
N PHE A 68 4.13 1.80 11.72
CA PHE A 68 4.62 2.72 10.68
C PHE A 68 5.84 3.49 11.13
N LYS A 69 5.95 3.84 12.41
CA LYS A 69 7.15 4.47 12.94
C LYS A 69 8.36 3.54 12.83
N ILE A 70 8.20 2.24 13.13
CA ILE A 70 9.27 1.24 12.95
C ILE A 70 9.62 1.10 11.46
N SER A 71 8.61 1.04 10.58
CA SER A 71 8.82 0.99 9.13
C SER A 71 9.54 2.23 8.58
N GLU A 72 9.20 3.42 9.06
CA GLU A 72 9.90 4.66 8.70
C GLU A 72 11.34 4.67 9.20
N GLU A 73 11.60 4.16 10.40
CA GLU A 73 12.96 4.05 10.95
C GLU A 73 13.85 3.10 10.13
N GLU A 74 13.28 2.00 9.61
CA GLU A 74 14.03 1.00 8.84
C GLU A 74 14.14 1.32 7.34
N PHE A 75 13.04 1.75 6.71
CA PHE A 75 12.96 1.95 5.25
C PHE A 75 12.91 3.42 4.83
N GLY A 76 12.77 4.34 5.78
CA GLY A 76 12.51 5.75 5.50
C GLY A 76 11.08 6.01 5.04
N LEU A 77 10.80 7.28 4.70
CA LEU A 77 9.51 7.67 4.15
C LEU A 77 9.34 7.11 2.73
N PRO A 78 8.17 6.54 2.39
CA PRO A 78 7.93 5.99 1.06
C PRO A 78 7.88 7.11 0.01
N SER A 79 8.91 7.21 -0.84
CA SER A 79 9.04 8.22 -1.91
C SER A 79 8.32 7.81 -3.22
N GLY A 80 7.20 7.10 -3.10
CA GLY A 80 6.43 6.54 -4.23
C GLY A 80 6.46 5.01 -4.32
N GLY A 81 7.16 4.35 -3.40
CA GLY A 81 7.10 2.91 -3.20
C GLY A 81 5.91 2.48 -2.31
N PRO A 82 5.63 1.17 -2.24
CA PRO A 82 4.67 0.64 -1.29
C PRO A 82 5.13 0.86 0.16
N ILE A 83 4.17 0.92 1.09
CA ILE A 83 4.47 0.88 2.53
C ILE A 83 4.83 -0.56 2.89
N THR A 84 6.05 -0.77 3.38
CA THR A 84 6.55 -2.10 3.77
C THR A 84 6.82 -2.14 5.26
N LEU A 85 6.20 -3.09 5.96
CA LEU A 85 6.42 -3.32 7.38
C LEU A 85 7.51 -4.38 7.59
N PRO A 86 8.39 -4.20 8.60
CA PRO A 86 9.43 -5.17 8.94
C PRO A 86 8.90 -6.32 9.82
N PHE A 87 7.73 -6.83 9.47
CA PHE A 87 7.08 -7.95 10.13
C PHE A 87 6.64 -8.95 9.06
N ASP A 88 6.51 -10.22 9.45
CA ASP A 88 6.00 -11.26 8.57
C ASP A 88 4.46 -11.24 8.49
N SER A 89 3.93 -11.97 7.51
CA SER A 89 2.48 -12.12 7.33
C SER A 89 1.79 -12.77 8.53
N VAL A 90 2.44 -13.71 9.21
CA VAL A 90 1.90 -14.43 10.37
C VAL A 90 1.65 -13.47 11.53
N PHE A 91 2.61 -12.58 11.82
CA PHE A 91 2.45 -11.56 12.85
C PHE A 91 1.31 -10.58 12.51
N LEU A 92 1.23 -10.11 11.26
CA LEU A 92 0.13 -9.21 10.87
C LEU A 92 -1.24 -9.89 10.92
N GLU A 93 -1.35 -11.16 10.54
CA GLU A 93 -2.61 -11.90 10.66
C GLU A 93 -3.06 -12.04 12.11
N TYR A 94 -2.11 -12.34 13.02
CA TYR A 94 -2.38 -12.39 14.45
C TYR A 94 -2.83 -11.02 14.99
N LEU A 95 -2.13 -9.95 14.60
CA LEU A 95 -2.49 -8.59 14.99
C LEU A 95 -3.89 -8.18 14.53
N ILE A 96 -4.25 -8.52 13.28
CA ILE A 96 -5.59 -8.24 12.76
C ILE A 96 -6.65 -8.89 13.63
N LYS A 97 -6.49 -10.18 13.94
CA LYS A 97 -7.41 -10.93 14.80
C LYS A 97 -7.54 -10.29 16.18
N LEU A 98 -6.43 -9.85 16.76
CA LEU A 98 -6.45 -9.17 18.05
C LEU A 98 -7.25 -7.85 18.00
N ILE A 99 -7.04 -7.04 16.98
CA ILE A 99 -7.75 -5.76 16.82
C ILE A 99 -9.25 -6.00 16.59
N GLU A 100 -9.61 -6.97 15.76
CA GLU A 100 -11.00 -7.36 15.50
C GLU A 100 -11.71 -7.87 16.76
N LEU A 101 -10.98 -8.57 17.64
CA LEU A 101 -11.49 -9.09 18.91
C LEU A 101 -11.69 -8.01 20.00
N ARG A 102 -11.39 -6.74 19.72
CA ARG A 102 -11.42 -5.62 20.69
C ARG A 102 -10.60 -5.95 21.94
N MET A 103 -9.28 -5.79 21.81
CA MET A 103 -8.35 -5.80 22.94
C MET A 103 -8.81 -4.84 24.05
N ASP A 104 -8.65 -5.24 25.31
CA ASP A 104 -8.74 -4.31 26.42
C ASP A 104 -7.56 -3.33 26.41
N GLY A 105 -7.72 -2.19 27.09
CA GLY A 105 -6.70 -1.14 27.06
C GLY A 105 -5.36 -1.57 27.66
N ASP A 106 -5.32 -2.58 28.54
CA ASP A 106 -4.07 -3.06 29.13
C ASP A 106 -3.34 -4.02 28.19
N THR A 107 -4.07 -4.89 27.48
CA THR A 107 -3.47 -5.76 26.44
C THR A 107 -2.97 -4.95 25.24
N GLU A 108 -3.68 -3.90 24.82
CA GLU A 108 -3.21 -2.96 23.79
C GLU A 108 -1.88 -2.32 24.22
N ARG A 109 -1.80 -1.81 25.46
CA ARG A 109 -0.57 -1.22 26.01
C ARG A 109 0.57 -2.23 26.13
N ALA A 110 0.29 -3.45 26.59
CA ALA A 110 1.29 -4.50 26.71
C ALA A 110 1.85 -4.91 25.35
N MET A 111 0.99 -4.97 24.33
CA MET A 111 1.39 -5.25 22.95
C MET A 111 2.22 -4.11 22.37
N LEU A 112 1.79 -2.85 22.55
CA LEU A 112 2.58 -1.68 22.17
C LEU A 112 3.96 -1.69 22.82
N MET A 113 4.04 -1.93 24.14
CA MET A 113 5.30 -2.01 24.85
C MET A 113 6.20 -3.13 24.30
N SER A 114 5.62 -4.26 23.92
CA SER A 114 6.36 -5.38 23.33
C SER A 114 6.89 -5.03 21.94
N ILE A 115 6.08 -4.37 21.09
CA ILE A 115 6.49 -3.90 19.75
C ILE A 115 7.58 -2.81 19.87
N SER A 116 7.39 -1.84 20.78
CA SER A 116 8.39 -0.81 21.06
C SER A 116 9.67 -1.39 21.67
N SER A 117 9.60 -2.45 22.48
CA SER A 117 10.77 -3.12 23.04
C SER A 117 11.48 -4.03 22.05
N ALA A 118 10.78 -4.57 21.05
CA ALA A 118 11.39 -5.35 19.98
C ALA A 118 12.40 -4.50 19.18
N ARG A 119 12.23 -3.17 19.17
CA ARG A 119 13.23 -2.20 18.66
C ARG A 119 14.62 -2.35 19.30
N CYS A 120 14.70 -2.90 20.52
CA CYS A 120 15.96 -3.12 21.24
C CYS A 120 16.51 -4.55 21.14
N SER A 121 15.79 -5.46 20.46
CA SER A 121 16.11 -6.90 20.43
C SER A 121 16.60 -7.39 19.06
N LEU A 122 16.60 -6.53 18.04
CA LEU A 122 17.14 -6.86 16.73
C LEU A 122 18.68 -6.73 16.80
N PRO A 123 19.45 -7.83 16.81
CA PRO A 123 20.86 -7.71 16.44
C PRO A 123 20.89 -7.18 15.01
N CYS A 124 21.63 -6.08 14.82
CA CYS A 124 22.03 -5.58 13.52
C CYS A 124 22.58 -6.75 12.70
N THR A 125 21.76 -7.32 11.82
CA THR A 125 22.21 -8.31 10.82
C THR A 125 21.53 -7.98 9.50
N PHE A 126 21.80 -6.77 9.02
CA PHE A 126 21.75 -6.47 7.59
C PHE A 126 23.07 -5.84 7.19
N GLU A 127 24.15 -6.59 7.37
CA GLU A 127 25.44 -6.35 6.72
C GLU A 127 25.80 -7.62 5.95
N GLN A 128 26.18 -7.42 4.69
CA GLN A 128 26.64 -8.39 3.69
C GLN A 128 25.60 -9.19 2.90
N GLN A 129 24.97 -8.50 1.93
CA GLN A 129 25.02 -9.03 0.56
C GLN A 129 25.17 -7.94 -0.50
N GLU A 130 26.12 -7.01 -0.31
CA GLU A 130 26.79 -6.36 -1.43
C GLU A 130 28.16 -7.02 -1.62
N GLN A 131 28.20 -8.09 -2.41
CA GLN A 131 29.32 -8.38 -3.31
C GLN A 131 28.92 -9.49 -4.28
N LEU A 132 29.26 -9.25 -5.55
CA LEU A 132 29.22 -10.16 -6.71
C LEU A 132 27.90 -10.24 -7.49
N PHE A 133 27.65 -9.19 -8.28
CA PHE A 133 27.43 -9.37 -9.72
C PHE A 133 28.25 -8.32 -10.49
N VAL A 134 29.54 -8.61 -10.66
CA VAL A 134 30.25 -8.25 -11.88
C VAL A 134 30.20 -9.51 -12.74
N PHE A 135 29.39 -9.48 -13.79
CA PHE A 135 29.66 -9.99 -15.14
C PHE A 135 28.50 -9.56 -16.05
#